data_AF-R6LU29-F1
#
_entry.id   AF-R6LU29-F1
#
_cell.length_a   1.000
_cell.length_b   1.000
_cell.length_c   1.000
_cell.angle_alpha   90.00
_cell.angle_beta   90.00
_cell.angle_gamma   90.00
#
_symmetry.space_group_name_H-M   'P 1'
#
loop_
_entity.id
_entity.type
_entity.pdbx_description
1 polymer ?
#
loop_
_entity_poly.entity_id
_entity_poly.type
_entity_poly.pdbx_seq_one_letter_code
_entity_poly.pdbx_strand_id
1 'polypeptide(L)'
;MKNKKDVYIYQSFRKTDGKSSSRIYKKLGKYNALLEQFDGDADKLMAWAKNEADTLRSMKLTLLNTANGYVPSYTRTEITDFLHKTFGFRTDYEFIKKSTMRSIIKQTKENNSSKAEI
;
A
#
# COMPACT_ATOMS: atom_id res chain seq x y z
N MET A 1 16.82 24.74 -13.55
CA MET A 1 15.59 23.94 -13.75
C MET A 1 15.48 22.89 -12.64
N LYS A 2 14.60 23.05 -11.66
CA LYS A 2 14.34 21.98 -10.67
C LYS A 2 13.62 20.82 -11.38
N ASN A 3 14.24 19.65 -11.36
CA ASN A 3 13.75 18.45 -12.02
C ASN A 3 12.39 18.05 -11.40
N LYS A 4 11.30 18.12 -12.17
CA LYS A 4 9.92 17.87 -11.67
C LYS A 4 9.56 16.38 -11.62
N LYS A 5 10.54 15.48 -11.44
CA LYS A 5 10.32 14.03 -11.43
C LYS A 5 9.67 13.59 -10.12
N ASP A 6 8.70 12.70 -10.23
CA ASP A 6 7.98 12.07 -9.12
C ASP A 6 8.18 10.55 -9.20
N VAL A 7 8.22 9.88 -8.05
CA VAL A 7 8.34 8.42 -7.95
C VAL A 7 6.96 7.82 -7.64
N TYR A 8 6.57 6.81 -8.42
CA TYR A 8 5.27 6.16 -8.33
C TYR A 8 5.40 4.64 -8.23
N ILE A 9 4.53 4.02 -7.42
CA ILE A 9 4.25 2.58 -7.49
C ILE A 9 3.04 2.39 -8.42
N TYR A 10 3.22 1.60 -9.47
CA TYR A 10 2.14 1.20 -10.35
C TYR A 10 1.61 -0.19 -9.97
N GLN A 11 0.30 -0.36 -10.09
CA GLN A 11 -0.35 -1.68 -10.08
C GLN A 11 -0.77 -2.02 -11.51
N SER A 12 -0.15 -3.04 -12.08
CA SER A 12 -0.58 -3.64 -13.34
C SER A 12 -1.67 -4.69 -13.10
N PHE A 13 -2.62 -4.78 -14.02
CA PHE A 13 -3.68 -5.78 -14.01
C PHE A 13 -4.08 -6.13 -15.44
N ARG A 14 -4.62 -7.34 -15.62
CA ARG A 14 -5.21 -7.78 -16.88
C ARG A 14 -6.69 -7.43 -16.88
N LYS A 15 -7.14 -6.80 -17.95
CA LYS A 15 -8.55 -6.53 -18.20
C LYS A 15 -9.24 -7.78 -18.76
N THR A 16 -10.57 -7.76 -18.75
CA THR A 16 -11.41 -8.82 -19.33
C THR A 16 -11.22 -8.98 -20.85
N ASP A 17 -10.74 -7.94 -21.53
CA ASP A 17 -10.38 -7.94 -22.96
C ASP A 17 -8.98 -8.54 -23.25
N GLY A 18 -8.31 -9.08 -22.23
CA GLY A 18 -6.96 -9.65 -22.32
C GLY A 18 -5.82 -8.61 -22.36
N LYS A 19 -6.13 -7.32 -22.50
CA LYS A 19 -5.12 -6.26 -22.53
C LYS A 19 -4.58 -5.97 -21.12
N SER A 20 -3.30 -5.64 -21.05
CA SER A 20 -2.70 -5.11 -19.83
C SER A 20 -3.13 -3.67 -19.62
N SER A 21 -3.36 -3.31 -18.37
CA SER A 21 -3.54 -1.93 -17.95
C SER A 21 -2.81 -1.71 -16.63
N SER A 22 -2.56 -0.44 -16.31
CA SER A 22 -1.87 -0.04 -15.10
C SER A 22 -2.57 1.15 -14.49
N ARG A 23 -2.58 1.22 -13.16
CA ARG A 23 -2.98 2.42 -12.42
C ARG A 23 -1.89 2.84 -11.47
N ILE A 24 -1.79 4.15 -11.22
CA ILE A 24 -0.98 4.67 -10.12
C ILE A 24 -1.60 4.12 -8.83
N TYR A 25 -0.83 3.32 -8.10
CA TYR A 25 -1.25 2.75 -6.83
C TYR A 25 -0.91 3.69 -5.68
N LYS A 26 0.31 4.24 -5.68
CA LYS A 26 0.80 5.18 -4.66
C LYS A 26 1.83 6.13 -5.26
N LYS A 27 1.76 7.42 -4.92
CA LYS A 27 2.84 8.37 -5.13
C LYS A 27 3.76 8.33 -3.91
N LEU A 28 5.06 8.06 -4.12
CA LEU A 28 6.03 8.00 -3.03
C LEU A 28 6.58 9.38 -2.68
N GLY A 29 6.72 10.27 -3.66
CA GLY A 29 7.19 11.63 -3.44
C GLY A 29 7.94 12.22 -4.63
N LYS A 30 8.55 13.39 -4.40
CA LYS A 30 9.43 14.07 -5.35
C LYS A 30 10.76 13.31 -5.44
N TYR A 31 11.24 13.02 -6.63
CA TYR A 31 12.45 12.22 -6.84
C TYR A 31 13.66 12.77 -6.09
N ASN A 32 13.97 14.07 -6.24
CA ASN A 32 15.13 14.67 -5.58
C ASN A 32 15.02 14.64 -4.05
N ALA A 33 13.82 14.89 -3.50
CA ALA A 33 13.61 14.86 -2.05
C ALA A 33 13.74 13.45 -1.47
N LEU A 34 13.35 12.42 -2.24
CA LEU A 34 13.58 11.03 -1.85
C LEU A 34 15.06 10.67 -2.00
N LEU A 35 15.71 11.11 -3.06
CA LEU A 35 17.11 10.80 -3.35
C LEU A 35 18.05 11.33 -2.26
N GLU A 36 17.74 12.47 -1.65
CA GLU A 36 18.45 13.01 -0.48
C GLU A 36 18.44 12.05 0.72
N GLN A 37 17.40 11.22 0.89
CA GLN A 37 17.32 10.23 1.97
C GLN A 37 18.21 9.00 1.72
N PHE A 38 18.70 8.85 0.49
CA PHE A 38 19.57 7.75 0.06
C PHE A 38 20.93 8.26 -0.41
N ASP A 39 21.39 9.41 0.09
CA ASP A 39 22.71 9.99 -0.21
C ASP A 39 22.99 10.20 -1.70
N GLY A 40 21.96 10.48 -2.52
CA GLY A 40 22.14 10.60 -3.97
C GLY A 40 22.05 9.27 -4.75
N ASP A 41 21.92 8.13 -4.06
CA ASP A 41 21.96 6.78 -4.63
C ASP A 41 20.59 6.36 -5.19
N ALA A 42 20.50 6.40 -6.53
CA ALA A 42 19.27 6.05 -7.25
C ALA A 42 18.92 4.56 -7.15
N ASP A 43 19.92 3.68 -7.08
CA ASP A 43 19.70 2.24 -7.05
C ASP A 43 19.13 1.81 -5.69
N LYS A 44 19.66 2.38 -4.59
CA LYS A 44 19.09 2.18 -3.25
C LYS A 44 17.66 2.70 -3.15
N LEU A 45 17.38 3.89 -3.70
CA LEU A 45 16.04 4.44 -3.74
C LEU A 45 15.07 3.51 -4.48
N MET A 46 15.47 2.97 -5.64
CA MET A 46 14.63 2.08 -6.44
C MET A 46 14.46 0.70 -5.78
N ALA A 47 15.51 0.19 -5.13
CA ALA A 47 15.44 -1.05 -4.35
C ALA A 47 14.47 -0.91 -3.16
N TRP A 48 14.53 0.21 -2.44
CA TRP A 48 13.60 0.53 -1.37
C TRP A 48 12.15 0.64 -1.88
N ALA A 49 11.93 1.37 -2.97
CA ALA A 49 10.60 1.54 -3.57
C ALA A 49 10.00 0.20 -4.04
N LYS A 50 10.84 -0.72 -4.53
CA LYS A 50 10.45 -2.07 -4.90
C LYS A 50 10.03 -2.88 -3.65
N ASN A 51 10.82 -2.84 -2.59
CA ASN A 51 10.52 -3.54 -1.33
C ASN A 51 9.20 -3.05 -0.70
N GLU A 52 8.95 -1.74 -0.72
CA GLU A 52 7.68 -1.13 -0.28
C GLU A 52 6.50 -1.69 -1.09
N ALA A 53 6.62 -1.72 -2.42
CA ALA A 53 5.58 -2.25 -3.30
C ALA A 53 5.33 -3.76 -3.06
N ASP A 54 6.39 -4.54 -2.88
CA ASP A 54 6.29 -5.98 -2.67
C ASP A 54 5.68 -6.31 -1.31
N THR A 55 6.03 -5.57 -0.25
CA THR A 55 5.43 -5.71 1.09
C THR A 55 3.94 -5.39 1.07
N LEU A 56 3.53 -4.29 0.44
CA LEU A 56 2.11 -3.94 0.34
C LEU A 56 1.31 -4.95 -0.51
N ARG A 57 1.94 -5.57 -1.52
CA ARG A 57 1.31 -6.61 -2.34
C ARG A 57 1.23 -7.97 -1.65
N SER A 58 2.17 -8.28 -0.77
CA SER A 58 2.18 -9.53 0.01
C SER A 58 1.20 -9.50 1.18
N MET A 59 0.78 -8.31 1.62
CA MET A 59 -0.21 -8.08 2.69
C MET A 59 -1.62 -8.55 2.29
N LYS A 60 -1.82 -9.88 2.29
CA LYS A 60 -3.07 -10.54 1.89
C LYS A 60 -3.82 -11.11 3.10
N LEU A 61 -5.13 -11.16 3.02
CA LEU A 61 -5.99 -11.79 4.02
C LEU A 61 -6.77 -12.94 3.37
N THR A 62 -6.84 -14.08 4.06
CA THR A 62 -7.64 -15.23 3.64
C THR A 62 -9.01 -15.19 4.31
N LEU A 63 -10.06 -15.31 3.50
CA LEU A 63 -11.44 -15.47 3.98
C LEU A 63 -11.66 -16.95 4.35
N LEU A 64 -11.88 -17.24 5.63
CA LEU A 64 -12.01 -18.63 6.10
C LEU A 64 -13.34 -19.29 5.71
N ASN A 65 -14.42 -18.50 5.58
CA ASN A 65 -15.65 -18.81 4.82
C ASN A 65 -16.62 -17.61 4.90
N THR A 66 -17.82 -17.74 4.34
CA THR A 66 -18.82 -16.66 4.31
C THR A 66 -19.33 -16.25 5.70
N ALA A 67 -19.21 -17.08 6.73
CA ALA A 67 -19.64 -16.77 8.10
C ALA A 67 -18.46 -16.34 9.02
N ASN A 68 -17.25 -16.83 8.77
CA ASN A 68 -16.17 -16.92 9.75
C ASN A 68 -15.05 -15.90 9.53
N GLY A 69 -15.28 -14.73 8.93
CA GLY A 69 -14.25 -13.66 8.92
C GLY A 69 -12.95 -13.99 8.17
N TYR A 70 -11.88 -13.27 8.52
CA TYR A 70 -10.62 -13.23 7.80
C TYR A 70 -9.44 -13.58 8.72
N VAL A 71 -8.42 -14.20 8.16
CA VAL A 71 -7.11 -14.37 8.79
C VAL A 71 -6.02 -13.71 7.95
N PRO A 72 -5.02 -13.06 8.56
CA PRO A 72 -3.86 -12.54 7.85
C PRO A 72 -3.09 -13.69 7.19
N SER A 73 -2.60 -13.46 5.98
CA SER A 73 -1.73 -14.38 5.24
C SER A 73 -0.46 -13.65 4.82
N TYR A 74 0.09 -12.87 5.74
CA TYR A 74 1.33 -12.13 5.62
C TYR A 74 2.00 -12.02 6.99
N THR A 75 3.30 -11.78 7.00
CA THR A 75 4.08 -11.52 8.22
C THR A 75 4.20 -10.02 8.46
N ARG A 76 4.10 -9.61 9.72
CA ARG A 76 4.27 -8.22 10.12
C ARG A 76 5.71 -7.75 9.87
N THR A 77 5.84 -6.54 9.35
CA THR A 77 7.09 -5.82 9.11
C THR A 77 6.97 -4.38 9.62
N GLU A 78 8.09 -3.66 9.69
CA GLU A 78 8.10 -2.23 10.02
C GLU A 78 7.22 -1.39 9.08
N ILE A 79 7.16 -1.77 7.80
CA ILE A 79 6.30 -1.12 6.80
C ILE A 79 4.82 -1.34 7.14
N THR A 80 4.42 -2.57 7.50
CA THR A 80 3.02 -2.84 7.88
C THR A 80 2.66 -2.14 9.19
N ASP A 81 3.61 -2.02 10.13
CA ASP A 81 3.41 -1.29 11.39
C ASP A 81 3.22 0.21 11.17
N PHE A 82 4.07 0.81 10.33
CA PHE A 82 3.95 2.20 9.93
C PHE A 82 2.60 2.46 9.24
N LEU A 83 2.17 1.55 8.37
CA LEU A 83 0.85 1.61 7.72
C LEU A 83 -0.26 1.57 8.76
N HIS A 84 -0.27 0.58 9.67
CA HIS A 84 -1.30 0.47 10.69
C HIS A 84 -1.38 1.71 11.58
N LYS A 85 -0.24 2.25 12.00
CA LYS A 85 -0.15 3.49 12.79
C LYS A 85 -0.69 4.70 12.01
N THR A 86 -0.32 4.84 10.75
CA THR A 86 -0.67 6.00 9.92
C THR A 86 -2.16 6.06 9.62
N PHE A 87 -2.80 4.89 9.40
CA PHE A 87 -4.20 4.83 9.01
C PHE A 87 -5.17 4.44 10.13
N GLY A 88 -4.64 4.13 11.33
CA GLY A 88 -5.46 3.88 12.52
C GLY A 88 -6.23 2.55 12.50
N PHE A 89 -5.80 1.58 11.70
CA PHE A 89 -6.42 0.24 11.65
C PHE A 89 -5.36 -0.86 11.67
N ARG A 90 -5.75 -2.05 12.13
CA ARG A 90 -4.90 -3.24 12.17
C ARG A 90 -5.54 -4.41 11.44
N THR A 91 -4.70 -5.18 10.76
CA THR A 91 -5.10 -6.34 9.96
C THR A 91 -4.22 -7.56 10.24
N ASP A 92 -3.48 -7.55 11.36
CA ASP A 92 -2.49 -8.56 11.76
C ASP A 92 -2.96 -9.40 12.97
N TYR A 93 -4.24 -9.32 13.31
CA TYR A 93 -4.85 -10.18 14.33
C TYR A 93 -4.97 -11.62 13.85
N GLU A 94 -4.84 -12.60 14.75
CA GLU A 94 -5.04 -14.03 14.45
C GLU A 94 -6.38 -14.29 13.74
N PHE A 95 -7.40 -13.48 14.06
CA PHE A 95 -8.72 -13.56 13.45
C PHE A 95 -9.40 -12.18 13.40
N ILE A 96 -10.03 -11.87 12.26
CA ILE A 96 -10.72 -10.60 12.02
C ILE A 96 -12.17 -10.87 11.59
N LYS A 97 -13.13 -10.40 12.39
CA LYS A 97 -14.56 -10.53 12.06
C LYS A 97 -14.91 -9.77 10.77
N LYS A 98 -15.90 -10.26 10.02
CA LYS A 98 -16.41 -9.57 8.82
C LYS A 98 -16.88 -8.14 9.10
N SER A 99 -17.53 -7.91 10.25
CA SER A 99 -17.96 -6.56 10.66
C SER A 99 -16.76 -5.63 10.82
N THR A 100 -15.71 -6.07 11.51
CA THR A 100 -14.46 -5.32 11.67
C THR A 100 -13.82 -5.03 10.32
N MET A 101 -13.72 -6.03 9.43
CA MET A 101 -13.18 -5.83 8.07
C MET A 101 -14.00 -4.82 7.27
N ARG A 102 -15.34 -4.84 7.35
CA ARG A 102 -16.21 -3.84 6.71
C ARG A 102 -15.95 -2.44 7.26
N SER A 103 -15.76 -2.30 8.57
CA SER A 103 -15.39 -1.01 9.19
C SER A 103 -14.04 -0.51 8.70
N ILE A 104 -13.03 -1.38 8.60
CA ILE A 104 -11.70 -1.04 8.06
C ILE A 104 -11.81 -0.58 6.60
N ILE A 105 -12.55 -1.33 5.76
CA ILE A 105 -12.76 -0.96 4.35
C ILE A 105 -13.51 0.37 4.24
N LYS A 106 -14.47 0.64 5.12
CA LYS A 106 -15.18 1.92 5.16
C LYS A 106 -14.23 3.07 5.51
N GLN A 107 -13.47 2.93 6.59
CA GLN A 107 -12.48 3.92 7.04
C GLN A 107 -11.43 4.23 5.97
N THR A 108 -10.93 3.21 5.25
CA THR A 108 -9.93 3.40 4.19
C THR A 108 -10.46 4.17 2.98
N LYS A 109 -11.77 4.07 2.69
CA LYS A 109 -12.41 4.87 1.63
C LYS A 109 -12.66 6.31 2.08
N GLU A 110 -13.12 6.51 3.30
CA GLU A 110 -13.44 7.84 3.86
C GLU A 110 -12.17 8.67 4.12
N ASN A 111 -11.10 8.05 4.62
CA ASN A 111 -9.81 8.72 4.86
C ASN A 111 -9.07 9.13 3.57
N ASN A 112 -9.39 8.52 2.43
CA ASN A 112 -8.87 8.98 1.13
C ASN A 112 -9.57 10.25 0.63
N SER A 113 -10.79 10.52 1.09
CA SER A 113 -11.55 11.73 0.71
C SER A 113 -11.13 12.97 1.49
N SER A 114 -10.62 12.83 2.72
CA SER A 114 -10.21 13.95 3.58
C SER A 114 -8.76 14.42 3.36
N LYS A 115 -7.93 13.67 2.62
CA LYS A 115 -6.54 14.02 2.29
C LYS A 115 -6.33 14.54 0.86
N ALA A 116 -7.41 14.77 0.10
CA ALA A 116 -7.33 15.35 -1.24
C ALA A 116 -7.12 16.88 -1.25
N GLU A 117 -7.10 17.54 -0.09
CA GLU A 117 -7.00 19.00 0.05
C GLU A 117 -5.73 19.50 0.77
N ILE A 118 -4.65 18.71 0.84
CA ILE A 118 -3.35 19.18 1.36
C ILE A 118 -2.23 18.93 0.35
#